data_AF-A0A1I2ITC9-F1
#
_entry.id   AF-A0A1I2ITC9-F1
#
_cell.length_a   1.000
_cell.length_b   1.000
_cell.length_c   1.000
_cell.angle_alpha   90.00
_cell.angle_beta   90.00
_cell.angle_gamma   90.00
#
_symmetry.space_group_name_H-M   'P 1'
#
loop_
_entity.id
_entity.type
_entity.pdbx_description
1 polymer ?
#
loop_
_entity_poly.entity_id
_entity_poly.type
_entity_poly.pdbx_seq_one_letter_code
_entity_poly.pdbx_strand_id
1 'polypeptide(L)'
;MFFNSLYVCLGQSFPFFSGRFADLQARAKAENKPYFAYFYTNWCMPCKKMNETIFTDADFVKYASANYYGYMADAEATITEGKKIAEKYSVVFFPMIIVFTPEGMVSERIDGFLDAKQMIALLKRNAPIRGTPTGEYLYKNDDPPRAAFVQPKGKGLFKVYMETQKSEGFGVKMGTFFAYEEALEKIKFLQSKFHRNIILHLDEKEGKPIYEVILGPFQSQRSALTYNEVLLQKNGYEGIVVDLAYMK
;
A
#
# COMPACT_ATOMS: atom_id res chain seq x y z
N MET A 1 11.99 2.34 44.05
CA MET A 1 11.25 3.38 44.81
C MET A 1 11.88 4.70 44.39
N PHE A 2 11.21 5.68 43.79
CA PHE A 2 9.85 6.17 43.98
C PHE A 2 9.21 6.57 42.64
N PHE A 3 7.89 6.43 42.62
CA PHE A 3 6.96 6.88 41.60
C PHE A 3 7.02 8.40 41.40
N ASN A 4 6.79 8.85 40.17
CA ASN A 4 5.87 9.96 39.90
C ASN A 4 5.28 9.75 38.50
N SER A 5 4.08 9.21 38.37
CA SER A 5 2.77 9.86 38.64
C SER A 5 2.27 10.58 37.39
N LEU A 6 1.04 10.18 37.03
CA LEU A 6 0.15 10.65 35.98
C LEU A 6 0.37 12.11 35.57
N TYR A 7 0.31 12.41 34.27
CA TYR A 7 -0.20 13.64 33.64
C TYR A 7 0.10 13.45 32.13
N VAL A 8 -0.82 13.18 31.22
CA VAL A 8 -2.02 13.95 30.86
C VAL A 8 -2.86 13.08 29.91
N CYS A 9 -4.13 12.83 30.25
CA CYS A 9 -5.16 12.42 29.30
C CYS A 9 -5.94 13.70 28.93
N LEU A 10 -5.31 14.59 28.16
CA LEU A 10 -5.97 15.70 27.49
C LEU A 10 -6.25 15.23 26.07
N GLY A 11 -7.41 15.56 25.51
CA GLY A 11 -7.80 15.23 24.14
C GLY A 11 -6.77 15.70 23.12
N GLN A 12 -5.77 14.86 22.86
CA GLN A 12 -4.70 15.13 21.91
C GLN A 12 -5.21 14.75 20.54
N SER A 13 -5.18 15.71 19.62
CA SER A 13 -5.32 15.41 18.21
C SER A 13 -4.10 14.61 17.72
N PHE A 14 -4.29 13.87 16.63
CA PHE A 14 -3.23 13.12 15.99
C PHE A 14 -2.10 14.09 15.57
N PRO A 15 -0.84 13.82 15.94
CA PRO A 15 0.28 14.71 15.66
C PRO A 15 0.72 14.56 14.20
N PHE A 16 0.05 15.30 13.31
CA PHE A 16 0.48 15.38 11.92
C PHE A 16 1.88 15.98 11.80
N PHE A 17 2.65 15.44 10.86
CA PHE A 17 4.01 15.88 10.57
C PHE A 17 3.98 17.32 10.04
N SER A 18 4.74 18.20 10.70
CA SER A 18 4.96 19.58 10.26
C SER A 18 6.23 19.67 9.41
N GLY A 19 6.15 20.27 8.23
CA GLY A 19 7.30 20.43 7.32
C GLY A 19 6.95 19.97 5.91
N ARG A 20 7.98 19.63 5.12
CA ARG A 20 7.75 19.16 3.75
C ARG A 20 7.41 17.67 3.73
N PHE A 21 6.60 17.26 2.77
CA PHE A 21 6.28 15.86 2.52
C PHE A 21 7.54 15.03 2.26
N ALA A 22 8.54 15.59 1.58
CA ALA A 22 9.83 14.93 1.37
C ALA A 22 10.58 14.64 2.69
N ASP A 23 10.46 15.52 3.70
CA ASP A 23 11.12 15.34 5.00
C ASP A 23 10.43 14.21 5.79
N LEU A 24 9.10 14.14 5.70
CA LEU A 24 8.32 13.01 6.22
C LEU A 24 8.76 11.69 5.56
N GLN A 25 8.87 11.66 4.23
CA GLN A 25 9.29 10.46 3.48
C GLN A 25 10.68 9.98 3.90
N ALA A 26 11.64 10.91 4.03
CA ALA A 26 12.98 10.61 4.49
C ALA A 26 12.98 10.01 5.90
N ARG A 27 12.20 10.59 6.81
CA ARG A 27 12.08 10.10 8.20
C ARG A 27 11.39 8.74 8.28
N ALA A 28 10.29 8.56 7.54
CA ALA A 28 9.58 7.30 7.44
C ALA A 28 10.50 6.17 6.97
N LYS A 29 11.31 6.43 5.94
CA LYS A 29 12.30 5.49 5.43
C LYS A 29 13.40 5.18 6.45
N ALA A 30 13.96 6.20 7.10
CA ALA A 30 15.04 6.03 8.07
C ALA A 30 14.61 5.23 9.30
N GLU A 31 13.39 5.45 9.78
CA GLU A 31 12.85 4.77 10.96
C GLU A 31 12.06 3.50 10.62
N ASN A 32 11.98 3.14 9.34
CA ASN A 32 11.17 2.02 8.84
C ASN A 32 9.72 2.06 9.36
N LYS A 33 9.13 3.27 9.37
CA LYS A 33 7.79 3.54 9.89
C LYS A 33 6.87 4.01 8.76
N PRO A 34 5.73 3.37 8.53
CA PRO A 34 4.80 3.79 7.49
C PRO A 34 4.19 5.15 7.78
N TYR A 35 3.55 5.71 6.76
CA TYR A 35 2.90 6.99 6.88
C TYR A 35 1.61 7.05 6.06
N PHE A 36 0.75 8.03 6.32
CA PHE A 36 -0.41 8.31 5.47
C PHE A 36 -0.51 9.79 5.15
N ALA A 37 -1.03 10.14 3.98
CA ALA A 37 -1.38 11.51 3.62
C ALA A 37 -2.90 11.64 3.56
N TYR A 38 -3.41 12.62 4.30
CA TYR A 38 -4.80 13.02 4.32
C TYR A 38 -5.00 14.25 3.44
N PHE A 39 -5.75 14.08 2.35
CA PHE A 39 -6.05 15.12 1.38
C PHE A 39 -7.43 15.71 1.67
N TYR A 40 -7.48 17.03 1.74
CA TYR A 40 -8.69 17.79 2.05
C TYR A 40 -8.74 19.12 1.30
N THR A 41 -9.88 19.79 1.37
CA THR A 41 -10.06 21.19 0.96
C THR A 41 -10.79 21.96 2.07
N ASN A 42 -10.61 23.28 2.13
CA ASN A 42 -11.15 24.11 3.22
C ASN A 42 -12.69 24.18 3.24
N TRP A 43 -13.32 24.02 2.08
CA TRP A 43 -14.78 24.05 1.91
C TRP A 43 -15.44 22.66 2.02
N CYS A 44 -14.65 21.59 2.19
CA CYS A 44 -15.15 20.22 2.31
C CYS A 44 -15.75 19.96 3.71
N MET A 45 -17.08 19.93 3.82
CA MET A 45 -17.78 19.62 5.07
C MET A 45 -17.45 18.22 5.64
N PRO A 46 -17.41 17.13 4.85
CA PRO A 46 -17.00 15.82 5.36
C PRO A 46 -15.56 15.81 5.89
N CYS A 47 -14.68 16.65 5.34
CA CYS A 47 -13.30 16.79 5.80
C CYS A 47 -13.23 17.41 7.20
N LYS A 48 -14.01 18.46 7.45
CA LYS A 48 -14.14 19.06 8.80
C LYS A 48 -14.61 18.05 9.83
N LYS A 49 -15.65 17.27 9.49
CA LYS A 49 -16.14 16.19 10.35
C LYS A 49 -15.07 15.15 10.65
N MET A 50 -14.24 14.81 9.66
CA MET A 50 -13.13 13.86 9.82
C MET A 50 -12.08 14.36 10.82
N ASN A 51 -11.73 15.65 10.74
CA ASN A 51 -10.80 16.29 11.66
C ASN A 51 -11.32 16.30 13.11
N GLU A 52 -12.62 16.50 13.28
CA GLU A 52 -13.27 16.60 14.60
C GLU A 52 -13.60 15.24 15.23
N THR A 53 -13.64 14.17 14.43
CA THR A 53 -14.07 12.84 14.90
C THR A 53 -12.96 11.80 14.89
N ILE A 54 -12.22 11.63 13.79
CA ILE A 54 -11.21 10.57 13.68
C ILE A 54 -9.90 11.02 14.30
N PHE A 55 -9.42 12.20 13.91
CA PHE A 55 -8.10 12.66 14.32
C PHE A 55 -8.05 13.16 15.76
N THR A 56 -9.18 13.15 16.47
CA THR A 56 -9.33 13.46 17.90
C THR A 56 -9.76 12.24 18.71
N ASP A 57 -10.10 11.12 18.07
CA ASP A 57 -10.49 9.88 18.74
C ASP A 57 -9.29 9.26 19.46
N ALA A 58 -9.45 8.96 20.75
CA ALA A 58 -8.35 8.52 21.61
C ALA A 58 -7.74 7.19 21.16
N ASP A 59 -8.56 6.25 20.68
CA ASP A 59 -8.09 4.95 20.21
C ASP A 59 -7.33 5.08 18.89
N PHE A 60 -7.82 5.93 17.98
CA PHE A 60 -7.12 6.24 16.74
C PHE A 60 -5.79 6.94 17.03
N VAL A 61 -5.79 8.00 17.83
CA VAL A 61 -4.58 8.78 18.16
C VAL A 61 -3.54 7.87 18.81
N LYS A 62 -3.93 7.04 19.77
CA LYS A 62 -3.03 6.08 20.43
C LYS A 62 -2.43 5.10 19.43
N TYR A 63 -3.26 4.46 18.60
CA TYR A 63 -2.78 3.46 17.65
C TYR A 63 -1.96 4.07 16.52
N ALA A 64 -2.48 5.11 15.86
CA ALA A 64 -1.84 5.73 14.71
C ALA A 64 -0.53 6.40 15.10
N SER A 65 -0.43 7.12 16.22
CA SER A 65 0.81 7.80 16.61
C SER A 65 1.95 6.82 16.89
N ALA A 66 1.63 5.66 17.46
CA ALA A 66 2.60 4.60 17.71
C ALA A 66 3.11 3.96 16.39
N ASN A 67 2.22 3.77 15.41
CA ASN A 67 2.50 2.91 14.26
C ASN A 67 2.76 3.65 12.94
N TYR A 68 2.29 4.89 12.82
CA TYR A 68 2.31 5.68 11.58
C TYR A 68 2.81 7.09 11.82
N TYR A 69 3.36 7.68 10.77
CA TYR A 69 3.34 9.13 10.60
C TYR A 69 2.10 9.55 9.80
N GLY A 70 1.68 10.80 9.90
CA GLY A 70 0.62 11.34 9.05
C GLY A 70 0.98 12.71 8.51
N TYR A 71 0.44 13.03 7.34
CA TYR A 71 0.58 14.32 6.68
C TYR A 71 -0.80 14.86 6.32
N MET A 72 -1.03 16.17 6.48
CA MET A 72 -2.21 16.84 5.95
C MET A 72 -1.83 17.62 4.70
N ALA A 73 -2.58 17.44 3.62
CA ALA A 73 -2.38 18.13 2.36
C ALA A 73 -3.68 18.84 1.96
N ASP A 74 -3.66 20.18 1.99
CA ASP A 74 -4.68 20.98 1.33
C ASP A 74 -4.46 20.88 -0.18
N ALA A 75 -5.34 20.14 -0.85
CA ALA A 75 -5.19 19.76 -2.25
C ALA A 75 -5.44 20.91 -3.23
N GLU A 76 -5.95 22.06 -2.77
CA GLU A 76 -6.16 23.24 -3.61
C GLU A 76 -5.23 24.41 -3.25
N ALA A 77 -4.61 24.36 -2.07
CA ALA A 77 -3.66 25.39 -1.66
C ALA A 77 -2.47 25.45 -2.63
N THR A 78 -2.25 26.64 -3.19
CA THR A 78 -1.10 26.96 -4.05
C THR A 78 0.12 27.41 -3.26
N ILE A 79 -0.09 27.85 -2.01
CA ILE A 79 0.97 28.30 -1.09
C ILE A 79 1.68 27.10 -0.44
N THR A 80 0.95 26.01 -0.21
CA THR A 80 1.52 24.75 0.28
C THR A 80 1.79 23.81 -0.89
N GLU A 81 2.61 22.78 -0.68
CA GLU A 81 2.82 21.74 -1.70
C GLU A 81 1.62 20.78 -1.84
N GLY A 82 0.54 20.97 -1.09
CA GLY A 82 -0.61 20.07 -1.07
C GLY A 82 -1.25 19.85 -2.44
N LYS A 83 -1.42 20.90 -3.25
CA LYS A 83 -1.87 20.78 -4.65
C LYS A 83 -0.94 19.91 -5.51
N LYS A 84 0.37 20.15 -5.43
CA LYS A 84 1.37 19.37 -6.20
C LYS A 84 1.37 17.89 -5.79
N ILE A 85 1.21 17.61 -4.50
CA ILE A 85 1.14 16.23 -3.98
C ILE A 85 -0.17 15.58 -4.43
N ALA A 86 -1.30 16.29 -4.36
CA ALA A 86 -2.60 15.80 -4.83
C ALA A 86 -2.56 15.44 -6.32
N GLU A 87 -1.97 16.31 -7.16
CA GLU A 87 -1.74 16.06 -8.59
C GLU A 87 -0.84 14.84 -8.80
N LYS A 88 0.30 14.76 -8.09
CA LYS A 88 1.24 13.63 -8.16
C LYS A 88 0.57 12.28 -7.88
N TYR A 89 -0.37 12.26 -6.93
CA TYR A 89 -1.08 11.05 -6.53
C TYR A 89 -2.50 10.94 -7.12
N SER A 90 -2.83 11.73 -8.14
CA SER A 90 -4.14 11.74 -8.82
C SER A 90 -5.33 11.77 -7.84
N VAL A 91 -5.26 12.64 -6.83
CA VAL A 91 -6.35 12.80 -5.86
C VAL A 91 -7.43 13.68 -6.49
N VAL A 92 -8.60 13.09 -6.75
CA VAL A 92 -9.69 13.75 -7.49
C VAL A 92 -10.98 13.91 -6.68
N PHE A 93 -11.04 13.37 -5.46
CA PHE A 93 -12.16 13.54 -4.52
C PHE A 93 -11.66 13.64 -3.08
N PHE A 94 -12.48 14.27 -2.22
CA PHE A 94 -12.16 14.54 -0.83
C PHE A 94 -13.31 14.17 0.11
N PRO A 95 -13.03 13.74 1.36
CA PRO A 95 -11.70 13.42 1.88
C PRO A 95 -11.11 12.18 1.23
N MET A 96 -9.79 12.14 1.06
CA MET A 96 -9.05 10.94 0.66
C MET A 96 -7.88 10.73 1.62
N ILE A 97 -7.64 9.49 2.02
CA ILE A 97 -6.39 9.08 2.67
C ILE A 97 -5.63 8.14 1.76
N ILE A 98 -4.34 8.40 1.58
CA ILE A 98 -3.41 7.47 0.96
C ILE A 98 -2.45 6.97 2.03
N VAL A 99 -2.39 5.66 2.22
CA VAL A 99 -1.43 5.02 3.14
C VAL A 99 -0.21 4.60 2.33
N PHE A 100 0.96 4.80 2.91
CA PHE A 100 2.25 4.53 2.32
C PHE A 100 3.09 3.57 3.16
N THR A 101 3.89 2.75 2.49
CA THR A 101 4.98 1.99 3.11
C THR A 101 6.13 2.93 3.51
N PRO A 102 7.06 2.51 4.38
CA PRO A 102 8.24 3.30 4.75
C PRO A 102 9.08 3.77 3.54
N GLU A 103 9.10 2.97 2.47
CA GLU A 103 9.84 3.27 1.23
C GLU A 103 9.11 4.29 0.33
N GLY A 104 7.90 4.70 0.72
CA GLY A 104 7.13 5.73 0.05
C GLY A 104 6.12 5.22 -0.98
N MET A 105 5.76 3.95 -0.87
CA MET A 105 4.88 3.27 -1.82
C MET A 105 3.44 3.29 -1.36
N VAL A 106 2.48 3.52 -2.26
CA VAL A 106 1.05 3.52 -1.91
C VAL A 106 0.59 2.11 -1.54
N SER A 107 0.31 1.87 -0.26
CA SER A 107 -0.23 0.59 0.23
C SER A 107 -1.75 0.58 0.29
N GLU A 108 -2.41 1.74 0.37
CA GLU A 108 -3.86 1.83 0.41
C GLU A 108 -4.37 3.20 -0.06
N ARG A 109 -5.55 3.22 -0.69
CA ARG A 109 -6.36 4.42 -0.90
C ARG A 109 -7.69 4.24 -0.19
N ILE A 110 -8.07 5.24 0.58
CA ILE A 110 -9.28 5.25 1.39
C ILE A 110 -10.10 6.44 0.91
N ASP A 111 -11.26 6.10 0.38
CA ASP A 111 -12.14 7.06 -0.27
C ASP A 111 -13.25 7.48 0.69
N GLY A 112 -13.42 8.78 0.85
CA GLY A 112 -14.49 9.34 1.66
C GLY A 112 -14.27 9.23 3.17
N PHE A 113 -15.37 9.42 3.89
CA PHE A 113 -15.39 9.48 5.34
C PHE A 113 -15.54 8.07 5.94
N LEU A 114 -14.70 7.75 6.92
CA LEU A 114 -14.81 6.56 7.76
C LEU A 114 -14.97 6.96 9.22
N ASP A 115 -15.41 6.05 10.08
CA ASP A 115 -15.27 6.24 11.52
C ASP A 115 -13.87 5.82 12.02
N ALA A 116 -13.53 6.22 13.25
CA ALA A 116 -12.23 5.92 13.84
C ALA A 116 -11.94 4.41 13.94
N LYS A 117 -12.95 3.60 14.28
CA LYS A 117 -12.81 2.14 14.41
C LYS A 117 -12.52 1.48 13.07
N GLN A 118 -13.21 1.90 12.01
CA GLN A 118 -12.97 1.48 10.64
C GLN A 118 -11.56 1.88 10.16
N MET A 119 -11.15 3.11 10.45
CA MET A 119 -9.82 3.60 10.12
C MET A 119 -8.72 2.78 10.83
N ILE A 120 -8.87 2.52 12.13
CA ILE A 120 -7.93 1.67 12.89
C ILE A 120 -7.88 0.25 12.31
N ALA A 121 -9.02 -0.34 11.96
CA ALA A 121 -9.07 -1.67 11.36
C ALA A 121 -8.35 -1.71 10.00
N LEU A 122 -8.51 -0.67 9.18
CA LEU A 122 -7.79 -0.52 7.91
C LEU A 122 -6.29 -0.37 8.12
N LEU A 123 -5.85 0.49 9.05
CA LEU A 123 -4.44 0.65 9.36
C LEU A 123 -3.84 -0.64 9.94
N LYS A 124 -4.55 -1.38 10.80
CA LYS A 124 -4.09 -2.69 11.31
C LYS A 124 -3.91 -3.71 10.20
N ARG A 125 -4.87 -3.78 9.27
CA ARG A 125 -4.84 -4.70 8.13
C ARG A 125 -3.75 -4.35 7.12
N ASN A 126 -3.53 -3.06 6.89
CA ASN A 126 -2.53 -2.52 5.95
C ASN A 126 -1.24 -2.09 6.66
N ALA A 127 -1.00 -2.57 7.88
CA ALA A 127 0.30 -2.43 8.53
C ALA A 127 1.34 -3.05 7.59
N PRO A 128 2.34 -2.28 7.12
CA PRO A 128 3.29 -2.77 6.14
C PRO A 128 3.91 -4.05 6.67
N ILE A 129 3.85 -5.09 5.84
CA ILE A 129 4.79 -6.18 5.95
C ILE A 129 6.16 -5.56 5.67
N ARG A 130 7.12 -5.66 6.61
CA ARG A 130 8.48 -5.16 6.36
C ARG A 130 8.99 -5.73 5.03
N GLY A 131 9.48 -4.87 4.14
CA GLY A 131 10.04 -5.28 2.85
C GLY A 131 9.03 -5.48 1.71
N THR A 132 7.92 -4.75 1.64
CA THR A 132 6.93 -4.83 0.53
C THR A 132 7.54 -4.64 -0.88
N PRO A 133 6.94 -5.23 -1.94
CA PRO A 133 7.40 -5.05 -3.32
C PRO A 133 7.44 -3.60 -3.75
N THR A 134 8.57 -3.20 -4.33
CA THR A 134 8.84 -1.94 -5.03
C THR A 134 8.23 -1.85 -6.43
N GLY A 135 6.95 -2.19 -6.60
CA GLY A 135 6.20 -1.81 -7.80
C GLY A 135 5.48 -0.48 -7.61
N GLU A 136 5.65 0.47 -8.54
CA GLU A 136 4.68 1.57 -8.67
C GLU A 136 3.29 0.93 -8.75
N TYR A 137 2.40 1.24 -7.80
CA TYR A 137 0.98 1.11 -8.08
C TYR A 137 0.69 2.16 -9.14
N LEU A 138 0.79 1.76 -10.40
CA LEU A 138 0.22 2.49 -11.50
C LEU A 138 -1.29 2.44 -11.25
N TYR A 139 -1.78 3.42 -10.50
CA TYR A 139 -3.12 3.94 -10.72
C TYR A 139 -2.94 4.93 -11.88
N LYS A 140 -3.05 4.44 -13.11
CA LYS A 140 -3.33 5.32 -14.24
C LYS A 140 -4.78 5.79 -14.08
N ASN A 141 -5.06 7.00 -14.54
CA ASN A 141 -6.36 7.67 -14.33
C ASN A 141 -7.57 6.90 -14.90
N ASP A 142 -7.33 5.84 -15.69
CA ASP A 142 -8.33 4.95 -16.29
C ASP A 142 -8.49 3.61 -15.55
N ASP A 143 -7.72 3.37 -14.47
CA ASP A 143 -7.86 2.16 -13.67
C ASP A 143 -9.15 2.22 -12.88
N PRO A 144 -10.04 1.22 -13.01
CA PRO A 144 -11.29 1.25 -12.30
C PRO A 144 -11.03 1.23 -10.78
N PRO A 145 -11.73 2.07 -10.00
CA PRO A 145 -11.59 2.07 -8.56
C PRO A 145 -11.85 0.66 -8.01
N ARG A 146 -11.20 0.33 -6.88
CA ARG A 146 -11.12 -1.00 -6.25
C ARG A 146 -12.42 -1.81 -6.20
N ALA A 147 -13.58 -1.16 -6.29
CA ALA A 147 -14.87 -1.80 -6.52
C ALA A 147 -14.91 -2.77 -7.73
N ALA A 148 -13.96 -2.67 -8.68
CA ALA A 148 -13.92 -3.51 -9.87
C ALA A 148 -13.05 -4.79 -9.78
N PHE A 149 -12.23 -4.97 -8.73
CA PHE A 149 -11.62 -6.29 -8.45
C PHE A 149 -12.67 -7.21 -7.79
N VAL A 150 -13.82 -7.34 -8.43
CA VAL A 150 -14.78 -8.40 -8.14
C VAL A 150 -14.09 -9.67 -8.60
N GLN A 151 -13.77 -10.57 -7.66
CA GLN A 151 -13.36 -11.92 -8.05
C GLN A 151 -14.48 -12.51 -8.90
N PRO A 152 -14.24 -12.75 -10.19
CA PRO A 152 -15.31 -13.18 -11.03
C PRO A 152 -15.74 -14.59 -10.62
N LYS A 153 -16.99 -14.71 -10.18
CA LYS A 153 -17.60 -16.02 -9.89
C LYS A 153 -18.28 -16.52 -11.15
N GLY A 154 -17.83 -17.66 -11.67
CA GLY A 154 -18.45 -18.35 -12.81
C GLY A 154 -17.88 -17.96 -14.18
N LYS A 155 -18.61 -18.34 -15.24
CA LYS A 155 -18.27 -18.02 -16.63
C LYS A 155 -18.69 -16.58 -16.94
N GLY A 156 -17.83 -15.80 -17.61
CA GLY A 156 -18.10 -14.39 -17.93
C GLY A 156 -17.03 -13.78 -18.84
N LEU A 157 -17.24 -12.53 -19.25
CA LEU A 157 -16.28 -11.74 -20.03
C LEU A 157 -15.48 -10.84 -19.08
N PHE A 158 -14.15 -10.88 -19.20
CA PHE A 158 -13.24 -10.11 -18.35
C PHE A 158 -12.36 -9.20 -19.20
N LYS A 159 -12.13 -7.97 -18.74
CA LYS A 159 -11.17 -7.04 -19.33
C LYS A 159 -9.85 -7.17 -18.58
N VAL A 160 -8.80 -7.59 -19.29
CA VAL A 160 -7.45 -7.74 -18.74
C VAL A 160 -6.60 -6.58 -19.25
N TYR A 161 -5.84 -5.97 -18.34
CA TYR A 161 -4.85 -4.95 -18.65
C TYR A 161 -3.48 -5.57 -18.40
N MET A 162 -2.64 -5.65 -19.44
CA MET A 162 -1.28 -6.15 -19.34
C MET A 162 -0.32 -4.99 -19.62
N GLU A 163 0.66 -4.81 -18.74
CA GLU A 163 1.71 -3.82 -18.90
C GLU A 163 3.08 -4.51 -18.82
N THR A 164 4.05 -3.98 -19.57
CA THR A 164 5.42 -4.48 -19.51
C THR A 164 6.07 -4.05 -18.20
N GLN A 165 6.54 -5.03 -17.42
CA GLN A 165 7.36 -4.79 -16.24
C GLN A 165 8.83 -4.79 -16.65
N LYS A 166 9.61 -3.82 -16.15
CA LYS A 166 11.07 -3.85 -16.30
C LYS A 166 11.66 -5.03 -15.53
N SER A 167 12.57 -5.75 -16.17
CA SER A 167 13.38 -6.84 -15.60
C SER A 167 14.46 -6.29 -14.65
N GLU A 168 14.05 -5.62 -13.57
CA GLU A 168 14.94 -5.02 -12.57
C GLU A 168 14.46 -5.28 -11.14
N GLY A 169 15.40 -5.38 -10.21
CA GLY A 169 15.13 -5.68 -8.81
C GLY A 169 14.93 -7.17 -8.55
N PHE A 170 14.27 -7.50 -7.45
CA PHE A 170 14.08 -8.87 -6.98
C PHE A 170 12.59 -9.24 -6.98
N GLY A 171 12.28 -10.52 -6.94
CA GLY A 171 10.91 -11.03 -6.82
C GLY A 171 10.84 -12.20 -5.85
N VAL A 172 9.64 -12.59 -5.47
CA VAL A 172 9.34 -13.83 -4.77
C VAL A 172 8.49 -14.68 -5.71
N LYS A 173 9.12 -15.67 -6.34
CA LYS A 173 8.47 -16.61 -7.25
C LYS A 173 7.55 -17.54 -6.45
N MET A 174 6.27 -17.50 -6.77
CA MET A 174 5.19 -18.25 -6.12
C MET A 174 4.87 -19.58 -6.82
N GLY A 175 5.50 -19.83 -7.96
CA GLY A 175 5.36 -21.06 -8.74
C GLY A 175 5.81 -20.89 -10.19
N THR A 176 6.14 -22.01 -10.82
CA THR A 176 6.33 -22.17 -12.26
C THR A 176 5.27 -23.14 -12.75
N PHE A 177 4.50 -22.74 -13.76
CA PHE A 177 3.37 -23.49 -14.30
C PHE A 177 3.62 -23.82 -15.77
N PHE A 178 3.10 -24.96 -16.22
CA PHE A 178 3.22 -25.42 -17.62
C PHE A 178 1.97 -25.14 -18.44
N ALA A 179 0.87 -24.73 -17.79
CA ALA A 179 -0.36 -24.30 -18.43
C ALA A 179 -0.69 -22.87 -17.99
N TYR A 180 -1.15 -22.05 -18.94
CA TYR A 180 -1.49 -20.65 -18.68
C TYR A 180 -2.64 -20.53 -17.68
N GLU A 181 -3.61 -21.45 -17.74
CA GLU A 181 -4.76 -21.51 -16.84
C GLU A 181 -4.35 -21.72 -15.38
N GLU A 182 -3.35 -22.56 -15.12
CA GLU A 182 -2.83 -22.79 -13.77
C GLU A 182 -2.17 -21.53 -13.19
N ALA A 183 -1.39 -20.81 -14.02
CA ALA A 183 -0.82 -19.54 -13.64
C ALA A 183 -1.91 -18.50 -13.34
N LEU A 184 -2.97 -18.45 -14.15
CA LEU A 184 -4.11 -17.56 -13.91
C LEU A 184 -4.84 -17.90 -12.61
N GLU A 185 -5.08 -19.18 -12.30
CA GLU A 185 -5.68 -19.58 -11.02
C GLU A 185 -4.81 -19.17 -9.83
N LYS A 186 -3.47 -19.29 -9.94
CA LYS A 186 -2.55 -18.79 -8.93
C LYS A 186 -2.61 -17.26 -8.79
N ILE A 187 -2.67 -16.52 -9.89
CA ILE A 187 -2.80 -15.06 -9.89
C ILE A 187 -4.11 -14.65 -9.21
N LYS A 188 -5.25 -15.24 -9.59
CA LYS A 188 -6.56 -15.00 -8.96
C LYS A 188 -6.50 -15.26 -7.45
N PHE A 189 -5.87 -16.37 -7.07
CA PHE A 189 -5.68 -16.71 -5.67
C PHE A 189 -4.83 -15.67 -4.93
N LEU A 190 -3.69 -15.25 -5.49
CA LEU A 190 -2.84 -14.23 -4.86
C LEU A 190 -3.55 -12.88 -4.75
N GLN A 191 -4.30 -12.48 -5.79
CA GLN A 191 -5.15 -11.29 -5.79
C GLN A 191 -6.23 -11.36 -4.71
N SER A 192 -6.86 -12.55 -4.52
CA SER A 192 -7.85 -12.77 -3.46
C SER A 192 -7.30 -12.55 -2.05
N LYS A 193 -6.00 -12.79 -1.88
CA LYS A 193 -5.28 -12.63 -0.60
C LYS A 193 -4.68 -11.24 -0.45
N PHE A 194 -5.08 -10.29 -1.31
CA PHE A 194 -4.61 -8.91 -1.32
C PHE A 194 -3.10 -8.79 -1.56
N HIS A 195 -2.45 -9.79 -2.15
CA HIS A 195 -1.12 -9.58 -2.71
C HIS A 195 -1.24 -8.67 -3.92
N ARG A 196 -0.32 -7.72 -3.98
CA ARG A 196 -0.28 -6.66 -4.96
C ARG A 196 1.08 -6.73 -5.67
N ASN A 197 1.18 -6.17 -6.88
CA ASN A 197 2.35 -6.29 -7.76
C ASN A 197 2.70 -7.77 -8.07
N ILE A 198 1.80 -8.41 -8.82
CA ILE A 198 1.99 -9.76 -9.34
C ILE A 198 2.51 -9.64 -10.77
N ILE A 199 3.72 -10.12 -10.99
CA ILE A 199 4.36 -10.23 -12.29
C ILE A 199 4.07 -11.63 -12.84
N LEU A 200 3.64 -11.70 -14.09
CA LEU A 200 3.57 -12.93 -14.85
C LEU A 200 4.72 -12.92 -15.86
N HIS A 201 5.72 -13.78 -15.63
CA HIS A 201 6.85 -13.97 -16.53
C HIS A 201 6.55 -15.15 -17.46
N LEU A 202 6.65 -14.92 -18.78
CA LEU A 202 6.44 -15.92 -19.83
C LEU A 202 7.82 -16.30 -20.34
N ASP A 203 8.18 -17.58 -20.25
CA ASP A 203 9.49 -18.08 -20.67
C ASP A 203 9.32 -19.48 -21.30
N GLU A 204 10.42 -20.11 -21.70
CA GLU A 204 10.45 -21.43 -22.31
C GLU A 204 11.48 -22.32 -21.63
N LYS A 205 11.09 -23.58 -21.35
CA LYS A 205 12.01 -24.62 -20.87
C LYS A 205 11.92 -25.84 -21.78
N GLU A 206 13.04 -26.19 -22.40
CA GLU A 206 13.14 -27.36 -23.30
C GLU A 206 12.10 -27.37 -24.45
N GLY A 207 11.87 -26.23 -25.11
CA GLY A 207 10.89 -26.16 -26.19
C GLY A 207 9.45 -25.97 -25.73
N LYS A 208 9.19 -25.88 -24.42
CA LYS A 208 7.83 -25.80 -23.85
C LYS A 208 7.63 -24.50 -23.08
N PRO A 209 6.49 -23.80 -23.27
CA PRO A 209 6.21 -22.58 -22.54
C PRO A 209 6.08 -22.86 -21.05
N ILE A 210 6.61 -21.95 -20.25
CA ILE A 210 6.44 -21.90 -18.80
C ILE A 210 5.94 -20.52 -18.39
N TYR A 211 5.16 -20.51 -17.31
CA TYR A 211 4.56 -19.31 -16.75
C TYR A 211 4.98 -19.19 -15.30
N GLU A 212 5.75 -18.17 -14.96
CA GLU A 212 6.21 -17.94 -13.60
C GLU A 212 5.42 -16.81 -12.96
N VAL A 213 4.80 -17.11 -11.83
CA VAL A 213 4.02 -16.13 -11.06
C VAL A 213 4.90 -15.58 -9.95
N ILE A 214 5.16 -14.29 -9.96
CA ILE A 214 6.16 -13.65 -9.10
C ILE A 214 5.52 -12.46 -8.37
N LEU A 215 5.75 -12.35 -7.07
CA LEU A 215 5.43 -11.13 -6.31
C LEU A 215 6.65 -10.22 -6.37
N GLY A 216 6.51 -8.96 -6.78
CA GLY A 216 7.66 -8.11 -7.07
C GLY A 216 7.28 -6.93 -7.96
N PRO A 217 8.25 -6.10 -8.39
CA PRO A 217 9.67 -6.19 -8.08
C PRO A 217 9.95 -5.67 -6.65
N PHE A 218 11.10 -5.96 -6.06
CA PHE A 218 11.62 -5.42 -4.79
C PHE A 218 12.97 -4.74 -5.05
N GLN A 219 13.25 -3.61 -4.40
CA GLN A 219 14.50 -2.86 -4.63
C GLN A 219 15.74 -3.64 -4.15
N SER A 220 15.58 -4.55 -3.19
CA SER A 220 16.68 -5.33 -2.65
C SER A 220 16.28 -6.79 -2.39
N GLN A 221 17.28 -7.68 -2.46
CA GLN A 221 17.11 -9.08 -2.08
C GLN A 221 16.64 -9.22 -0.63
N ARG A 222 17.16 -8.37 0.28
CA ARG A 222 16.77 -8.36 1.70
C ARG A 222 15.28 -8.07 1.90
N SER A 223 14.72 -7.11 1.15
CA SER A 223 13.28 -6.83 1.19
C SER A 223 12.47 -8.02 0.69
N ALA A 224 12.87 -8.64 -0.42
CA ALA A 224 12.20 -9.83 -0.96
C ALA A 224 12.24 -11.01 0.02
N LEU A 225 13.39 -11.25 0.67
CA LEU A 225 13.56 -12.27 1.71
C LEU A 225 12.65 -12.01 2.92
N THR A 226 12.65 -10.77 3.42
CA THR A 226 11.82 -10.38 4.56
C THR A 226 10.33 -10.57 4.23
N TYR A 227 9.92 -10.19 3.02
CA TYR A 227 8.55 -10.41 2.57
C TYR A 227 8.21 -11.89 2.48
N ASN A 228 9.10 -12.72 1.91
CA ASN A 228 8.92 -14.17 1.81
C ASN A 228 8.76 -14.84 3.19
N GLU A 229 9.58 -14.46 4.17
CA GLU A 229 9.46 -14.94 5.55
C GLU A 229 8.07 -14.61 6.15
N VAL A 230 7.57 -13.40 5.87
CA VAL A 230 6.25 -12.99 6.36
C VAL A 230 5.12 -13.70 5.62
N LEU A 231 5.24 -13.98 4.32
CA LEU A 231 4.29 -14.81 3.58
C LEU A 231 4.19 -16.21 4.21
N LEU A 232 5.33 -16.80 4.55
CA LEU A 232 5.37 -18.12 5.19
C LEU A 232 4.68 -18.07 6.57
N GLN A 233 5.02 -17.10 7.40
CA GLN A 233 4.49 -17.00 8.77
C GLN A 233 3.00 -16.65 8.83
N LYS A 234 2.52 -15.73 7.97
CA LYS A 234 1.14 -15.23 8.04
C LYS A 234 0.17 -15.99 7.15
N ASN A 235 0.65 -16.49 6.02
CA ASN A 235 -0.20 -17.05 4.97
C ASN A 235 0.11 -18.52 4.67
N GLY A 236 1.20 -19.07 5.21
CA GLY A 236 1.60 -20.46 5.00
C GLY A 236 2.11 -20.75 3.59
N TYR A 237 2.49 -19.72 2.83
CA TYR A 237 3.02 -19.90 1.47
C TYR A 237 4.52 -19.64 1.46
N GLU A 238 5.27 -20.59 0.93
CA GLU A 238 6.69 -20.44 0.66
C GLU A 238 6.89 -20.06 -0.81
N GLY A 239 7.62 -18.98 -1.05
CA GLY A 239 8.12 -18.61 -2.38
C GLY A 239 9.63 -18.70 -2.44
N ILE A 240 10.17 -18.50 -3.64
CA ILE A 240 11.61 -18.49 -3.89
C ILE A 240 12.01 -17.08 -4.29
N VAL A 241 12.97 -16.47 -3.57
CA VAL A 241 13.50 -15.17 -3.97
C VAL A 241 14.31 -15.31 -5.26
N VAL A 242 13.98 -14.50 -6.25
CA VAL A 242 14.59 -14.47 -7.59
C VAL A 242 15.10 -13.08 -7.92
N ASP A 243 16.14 -12.99 -8.74
CA ASP A 243 16.62 -11.73 -9.32
C ASP A 243 15.97 -11.57 -10.71
N LEU A 244 15.21 -10.48 -10.87
CA LEU A 244 14.43 -10.22 -12.07
C LEU A 244 15.29 -9.81 -13.26
N ALA A 245 16.56 -9.44 -13.04
CA ALA A 245 17.50 -9.13 -14.12
C ALA A 245 17.77 -10.33 -15.06
N TYR A 246 17.49 -11.55 -14.58
CA TYR A 246 17.64 -12.79 -15.35
C TYR A 246 16.33 -13.25 -16.02
N MET A 247 15.24 -12.49 -15.91
CA MET A 247 13.91 -12.83 -16.43
C MET A 247 13.54 -11.82 -17.53
N LYS A 248 13.70 -12.22 -18.80
CA LYS A 248 13.61 -11.33 -19.97
C LYS A 248 12.38 -11.61 -20.83
#